data_AF-A0A4U9IT37-F1
#
_entry.id   AF-A0A4U9IT37-F1
#
_cell.length_a   1.000
_cell.length_b   1.000
_cell.length_c   1.000
_cell.angle_alpha   90.00
_cell.angle_beta   90.00
_cell.angle_gamma   90.00
#
_symmetry.space_group_name_H-M   'P 1'
#
loop_
_entity.id
_entity.type
_entity.pdbx_description
1 polymer ?
#
loop_
_entity_poly.entity_id
_entity_poly.type
_entity_poly.pdbx_seq_one_letter_code
_entity_poly.pdbx_strand_id
1 'polypeptide(L)'
;MVTIYNLVLNADYLTVIPRDMIAPFGSDQFVVLPVEEELPIARYAAVWSKNYRIKKSASVLVELAKQYSAQNSERRKQPIMAE
;
A
#
# COMPACT_ATOMS: atom_id res chain seq x y z
N MET A 1 -13.38 2.54 18.69
CA MET A 1 -12.01 2.38 18.19
C MET A 1 -11.71 3.53 17.23
N VAL A 2 -10.58 4.23 17.39
CA VAL A 2 -10.14 5.25 16.42
C VAL A 2 -9.27 4.55 15.36
N THR A 3 -9.65 4.69 14.09
CA THR A 3 -8.92 4.19 12.92
C THR A 3 -8.65 5.38 12.01
N ILE A 4 -7.63 5.27 11.15
CA ILE A 4 -7.34 6.29 10.13
C ILE A 4 -8.59 6.59 9.29
N TYR A 5 -9.35 5.54 8.92
CA TYR A 5 -10.63 5.67 8.22
C TYR A 5 -11.63 6.59 8.95
N ASN A 6 -11.87 6.36 10.24
CA ASN A 6 -12.84 7.14 11.01
C ASN A 6 -12.41 8.61 11.21
N LEU A 7 -11.10 8.87 11.28
CA LEU A 7 -10.57 10.22 11.40
C LEU A 7 -10.80 11.04 10.12
N VAL A 8 -10.57 10.42 8.97
CA VAL A 8 -10.82 11.07 7.67
C VAL A 8 -12.32 11.25 7.44
N LEU A 9 -13.14 10.24 7.77
CA LEU A 9 -14.58 10.27 7.50
C LEU A 9 -15.35 11.22 8.43
N ASN A 10 -14.95 11.36 9.70
CA ASN A 10 -15.79 12.01 10.72
C ASN A 10 -15.13 13.19 11.45
N ALA A 11 -13.87 13.52 11.17
CA ALA A 11 -13.13 14.49 11.98
C ALA A 11 -12.24 15.45 11.18
N ASP A 12 -12.51 15.62 9.88
CA ASP A 12 -11.84 16.59 8.99
C ASP A 12 -10.30 16.45 8.94
N TYR A 13 -9.78 15.22 9.09
CA TYR A 13 -8.35 14.95 8.94
C TYR A 13 -7.98 14.57 7.50
N LEU A 14 -6.80 15.04 7.08
CA LEU A 14 -6.09 14.54 5.90
C LEU A 14 -5.14 13.41 6.29
N THR A 15 -4.98 12.42 5.43
CA THR A 15 -4.03 11.32 5.62
C THR A 15 -3.33 10.97 4.32
N VAL A 16 -2.12 10.44 4.44
CA VAL A 16 -1.41 9.78 3.35
C VAL A 16 -1.50 8.27 3.56
N ILE A 17 -1.98 7.54 2.56
CA ILE A 17 -2.04 6.08 2.58
C ILE A 17 -1.32 5.50 1.37
N PRO A 18 -0.63 4.35 1.49
CA PRO A 18 -0.11 3.64 0.33
C PRO A 18 -1.25 3.30 -0.62
N ARG A 19 -1.03 3.46 -1.94
CA ARG A 19 -2.06 3.21 -2.96
C ARG A 19 -2.69 1.81 -2.85
N ASP A 20 -1.93 0.79 -2.47
CA ASP A 20 -2.47 -0.58 -2.33
C ASP A 20 -3.44 -0.73 -1.15
N MET A 21 -3.43 0.21 -0.21
CA MET A 21 -4.30 0.23 0.97
C MET A 21 -5.55 1.09 0.75
N ILE A 22 -5.82 1.53 -0.48
CA ILE A 22 -6.96 2.40 -0.78
C ILE A 22 -8.30 1.64 -0.83
N ALA A 23 -8.30 0.31 -0.94
CA ALA A 23 -9.53 -0.47 -1.10
C ALA A 23 -10.62 -0.17 -0.05
N PRO A 24 -10.31 0.00 1.25
CA PRO A 24 -11.31 0.38 2.26
C PRO A 24 -11.82 1.83 2.13
N PHE A 25 -11.11 2.68 1.37
CA PHE A 25 -11.41 4.10 1.11
C PHE A 25 -11.99 4.33 -0.29
N GLY A 26 -12.26 3.28 -1.07
CA GLY A 26 -12.73 3.38 -2.44
C GLY A 26 -14.20 3.81 -2.60
N SER A 27 -14.82 4.32 -1.55
CA SER A 27 -16.15 4.92 -1.61
C SER A 27 -16.07 6.37 -2.06
N ASP A 28 -17.11 6.83 -2.73
CA ASP A 28 -17.45 8.19 -3.14
C ASP A 28 -17.55 9.22 -1.97
N GLN A 29 -17.29 8.77 -0.75
CA GLN A 29 -17.18 9.59 0.46
C GLN A 29 -15.80 10.25 0.65
N PHE A 30 -14.77 9.85 -0.13
CA PHE A 30 -13.42 10.38 -0.02
C PHE A 30 -12.97 11.04 -1.31
N VAL A 31 -12.20 12.12 -1.18
CA VAL A 31 -11.52 12.78 -2.30
C VAL A 31 -10.03 12.45 -2.23
N VAL A 32 -9.47 12.00 -3.36
CA VAL A 32 -8.02 11.80 -3.50
C VAL A 32 -7.40 13.11 -3.93
N LEU A 33 -6.51 13.67 -3.11
CA LEU A 33 -5.73 14.84 -3.46
C LEU A 33 -4.42 14.41 -4.13
N PRO A 34 -4.04 14.99 -5.28
CA PRO A 34 -2.73 14.75 -5.86
C PRO A 34 -1.65 15.31 -4.92
N VAL A 35 -0.58 14.55 -4.73
CA VAL A 35 0.59 15.03 -3.98
C VAL A 35 1.62 15.50 -5.00
N GLU A 36 1.91 16.80 -4.99
CA GLU A 36 2.86 17.43 -5.91
C GLU A 36 4.33 17.16 -5.51
N GLU A 37 4.56 16.83 -4.25
CA GLU A 37 5.87 16.53 -3.69
C GLU A 37 6.23 15.05 -3.82
N GLU A 38 7.53 14.76 -3.97
CA GLU A 38 8.03 13.38 -3.93
C GLU A 38 7.89 12.80 -2.51
N LEU A 39 6.97 11.85 -2.36
CA LEU A 39 6.82 11.11 -1.12
C LEU A 39 7.89 10.02 -0.97
N PRO A 40 8.29 9.68 0.27
CA PRO A 40 9.22 8.60 0.53
C PRO A 40 8.65 7.26 0.03
N ILE A 41 9.48 6.51 -0.69
CA ILE A 41 9.09 5.20 -1.23
C ILE A 41 9.10 4.16 -0.11
N ALA A 42 7.96 3.53 0.15
CA ALA A 42 7.85 2.40 1.06
C ALA A 42 8.65 1.20 0.55
N ARG A 43 9.57 0.68 1.37
CA ARG A 43 10.38 -0.52 1.08
C ARG A 43 9.95 -1.67 1.97
N TYR A 44 9.33 -2.68 1.37
CA TYR A 44 8.90 -3.88 2.08
C TYR A 44 9.99 -4.96 2.05
N ALA A 45 10.21 -5.62 3.19
CA ALA A 45 11.20 -6.68 3.32
C ALA A 45 10.60 -7.89 4.03
N ALA A 46 10.93 -9.09 3.56
CA ALA A 46 10.68 -10.32 4.29
C ALA A 46 11.82 -10.55 5.29
N VAL A 47 11.47 -10.79 6.56
CA VAL A 47 12.43 -10.96 7.66
C VAL A 47 12.26 -12.35 8.27
N TRP A 48 13.37 -13.03 8.53
CA TRP A 48 13.39 -14.33 9.21
C TRP A 48 14.63 -14.45 10.10
N SER A 49 14.60 -15.40 11.04
CA SER A 49 15.71 -15.66 11.95
C SER A 49 16.95 -16.14 11.20
N LYS A 50 18.12 -15.56 11.51
CA LYS A 50 19.42 -15.99 10.97
C LYS A 50 19.72 -17.47 11.28
N ASN A 51 19.19 -17.98 12.39
CA ASN A 51 19.38 -19.36 12.83
C ASN A 51 18.40 -20.33 12.15
N TYR A 52 17.54 -19.84 11.26
CA TYR A 52 16.54 -20.64 10.58
C TYR A 52 16.69 -20.54 9.07
N ARG A 53 17.02 -21.66 8.42
CA ARG A 53 17.01 -21.72 6.96
C ARG A 53 15.57 -21.59 6.47
N ILE A 54 15.33 -20.64 5.58
CA ILE A 54 14.02 -20.44 4.97
C ILE A 54 13.55 -21.75 4.31
N LYS A 55 12.33 -22.17 4.65
CA LYS A 55 11.68 -23.32 4.01
C LYS A 55 11.36 -22.98 2.56
N LYS A 56 11.36 -24.00 1.68
CA LYS A 56 11.03 -23.84 0.26
C LYS A 56 9.67 -23.16 0.04
N SER A 57 8.66 -23.50 0.84
CA SER A 57 7.34 -22.86 0.77
C SER A 57 7.39 -21.36 1.08
N ALA A 58 8.12 -20.97 2.12
CA ALA A 58 8.30 -19.56 2.48
C ALA A 58 9.11 -18.79 1.43
N SER A 59 10.15 -19.39 0.85
CA SER A 59 10.90 -18.73 -0.24
C SER A 59 10.04 -18.52 -1.48
N VAL A 60 9.16 -19.47 -1.81
CA VAL A 60 8.20 -19.33 -2.92
C VAL A 60 7.25 -18.16 -2.64
N LEU A 61 6.71 -18.04 -1.42
CA LEU A 61 5.85 -16.91 -1.06
C LEU A 61 6.56 -15.55 -1.18
N VAL A 62 7.81 -15.47 -0.75
CA VAL A 62 8.61 -14.24 -0.90
C VAL A 62 8.80 -13.88 -2.37
N GLU A 63 9.05 -14.87 -3.23
CA GLU A 63 9.24 -14.63 -4.65
C GLU A 63 7.94 -14.21 -5.35
N LEU A 64 6.82 -14.83 -5.00
CA LEU A 64 5.49 -14.42 -5.46
C LEU A 64 5.18 -12.97 -5.04
N ALA A 65 5.49 -12.59 -3.80
CA ALA A 65 5.29 -11.23 -3.31
C ALA A 65 6.12 -10.19 -4.12
N LYS A 66 7.37 -10.52 -4.47
CA LYS A 66 8.20 -9.66 -5.33
C LYS A 66 7.63 -9.53 -6.73
N GLN A 67 7.21 -10.63 -7.35
CA GLN A 67 6.61 -10.62 -8.68
C GLN A 67 5.34 -9.77 -8.71
N TYR A 68 4.48 -9.92 -7.71
CA TYR A 68 3.28 -9.12 -7.57
C TYR A 68 3.60 -7.62 -7.41
N SER A 69 4.60 -7.29 -6.58
CA SER A 69 5.04 -5.90 -6.42
C SER A 69 5.58 -5.29 -7.71
N ALA A 70 6.35 -6.04 -8.50
CA ALA A 70 6.92 -5.57 -9.77
C ALA A 70 5.85 -5.38 -10.87
N GLN A 71 4.83 -6.23 -10.89
CA GLN A 71 3.69 -6.05 -11.80
C GLN A 71 2.85 -4.83 -11.42
N ASN A 72 2.66 -4.58 -10.12
CA ASN A 72 1.88 -3.44 -9.65
C ASN A 72 2.63 -2.10 -9.81
N SER A 73 3.98 -2.06 -9.76
CA SER A 73 4.72 -0.81 -9.95
C SER A 73 4.48 -0.18 -11.33
N GLU A 74 4.30 -0.98 -12.37
CA GLU A 74 3.97 -0.48 -13.72
C GLU A 74 2.54 0.07 -13.81
N ARG A 75 1.59 -0.51 -13.07
CA ARG A 75 0.21 0.02 -12.96
C ARG A 75 0.14 1.30 -12.12
N ARG A 76 1.01 1.46 -11.11
CA ARG A 76 1.04 2.64 -10.22
C ARG A 76 1.46 3.93 -10.90
N LYS A 77 2.18 3.86 -12.04
CA LYS A 77 2.58 5.03 -12.84
C LYS A 77 1.41 5.66 -13.61
N GLN A 78 0.27 4.98 -13.69
CA GLN A 78 -0.93 5.53 -14.32
C GLN A 78 -1.72 6.38 -13.32
N PRO A 79 -2.20 7.58 -13.71
CA PRO A 79 -3.06 8.40 -12.88
C PRO A 79 -4.36 7.63 -12.58
N ILE A 80 -4.85 7.76 -11.35
CA ILE A 80 -6.19 7.27 -11.01
C ILE A 80 -7.15 8.24 -11.69
N MET A 81 -7.81 7.83 -12.76
CA MET A 81 -8.95 8.57 -13.29
C MET A 81 -10.07 8.43 -12.26
N ALA A 82 -10.44 9.53 -11.62
CA ALA A 82 -11.69 9.63 -10.89
C ALA A 82 -12.82 9.60 -11.92
N GLU A 83 -13.73 8.64 -11.76
CA GLU A 83 -15.02 8.63 -12.47
C GLU A 83 -16.08 9.23 -11.56
#